data_AF-A0A966XDU0-F1
#
_entry.id   AF-A0A966XDU0-F1
#
_cell.length_a   1.000
_cell.length_b   1.000
_cell.length_c   1.000
_cell.angle_alpha   90.00
_cell.angle_beta   90.00
_cell.angle_gamma   90.00
#
_symmetry.space_group_name_H-M   'P 1'
#
loop_
_entity.id
_entity.type
_entity.pdbx_description
1 polymer ?
#
loop_
_entity_poly.entity_id
_entity_poly.type
_entity_poly.pdbx_seq_one_letter_code
_entity_poly.pdbx_strand_id
1 'polypeptide(L)' 'MPRTPAGQRSDYLFFDQLPTRWMDNDQYGHMNNVIHYSLIDTVVTNWQIQQGLFDESGSEFRFLVVESGCV' A
#
# COMPACT_ATOMS: atom_id res chain seq x y z
N MET A 1 17.73 8.59 18.87
CA MET A 1 16.53 7.86 19.31
C MET A 1 16.59 6.48 18.70
N PRO A 2 16.33 5.39 19.45
CA PRO A 2 16.30 4.05 18.87
C PRO A 2 15.13 3.94 17.89
N ARG A 3 15.36 3.26 16.76
CA ARG A 3 14.33 3.04 15.72
C ARG A 3 13.20 2.18 16.30
N THR A 4 11.96 2.54 16.04
CA THR A 4 10.81 1.67 16.37
C THR A 4 10.97 0.34 15.64
N PRO A 5 10.82 -0.81 16.31
CA PRO A 5 10.82 -2.10 15.64
C PRO A 5 9.69 -2.19 14.61
N ALA A 6 9.91 -2.94 13.52
CA ALA A 6 8.85 -3.24 12.59
C ALA A 6 7.74 -4.06 13.29
N GLY A 7 6.48 -3.81 12.93
CA GLY A 7 5.33 -4.60 13.40
C GLY A 7 5.42 -6.06 12.94
N GLN A 8 4.71 -6.94 13.63
CA GLN A 8 4.58 -8.34 13.25
C GLN A 8 3.50 -8.49 12.18
N ARG A 9 3.60 -9.54 11.36
CA ARG A 9 2.60 -9.83 10.34
C ARG A 9 1.18 -9.97 10.95
N SER A 10 1.07 -10.53 12.14
CA SER A 10 -0.19 -10.68 12.88
C SER A 10 -0.86 -9.36 13.27
N ASP A 11 -0.15 -8.24 13.19
CA ASP A 11 -0.68 -6.93 13.58
C ASP A 11 -1.57 -6.32 12.47
N TYR A 12 -1.60 -6.93 11.28
CA TYR A 12 -2.37 -6.48 10.12
C TYR A 12 -3.59 -7.38 9.87
N LEU A 13 -4.74 -6.76 9.63
CA LEU A 13 -6.02 -7.45 9.44
C LEU A 13 -6.31 -7.87 7.99
N PHE A 14 -5.57 -7.32 7.03
CA PHE A 14 -5.80 -7.52 5.61
C PHE A 14 -4.47 -7.71 4.88
N PHE A 15 -4.49 -8.56 3.85
CA PHE A 15 -3.35 -8.84 2.99
C PHE A 15 -3.81 -8.86 1.54
N ASP A 16 -3.01 -8.24 0.69
CA ASP A 16 -3.21 -8.26 -0.75
C ASP A 16 -1.89 -8.64 -1.43
N GLN A 17 -1.99 -9.44 -2.49
CA GLN A 17 -0.83 -9.94 -3.23
C GLN A 17 -0.69 -9.17 -4.53
N LEU A 18 0.31 -8.29 -4.58
CA LEU A 18 0.61 -7.47 -5.75
C LEU A 18 1.84 -8.03 -6.51
N PRO A 19 1.75 -8.19 -7.84
CA PRO A 19 2.90 -8.62 -8.63
C PRO A 19 3.92 -7.49 -8.79
N THR A 20 5.20 -7.82 -8.71
CA THR A 20 6.29 -6.89 -9.03
C THR A 20 6.49 -6.76 -10.53
N ARG A 21 6.94 -5.59 -10.99
CA ARG A 21 7.29 -5.27 -12.37
C ARG A 21 8.79 -5.07 -12.52
N TRP A 22 9.31 -5.27 -13.73
CA TRP A 22 10.73 -5.02 -14.02
C TRP A 22 11.18 -3.59 -13.67
N MET A 23 10.32 -2.60 -13.94
CA MET A 23 10.59 -1.18 -13.69
C MET A 23 10.60 -0.82 -12.20
N ASP A 24 10.14 -1.70 -11.32
CA ASP A 24 10.11 -1.41 -9.89
C ASP A 24 11.52 -1.36 -9.30
N ASN A 25 12.48 -2.00 -9.95
CA ASN A 25 13.88 -2.00 -9.52
C ASN A 25 14.59 -0.70 -9.91
N ASP A 26 15.36 -0.14 -8.98
CA ASP A 26 16.28 0.96 -9.25
C ASP A 26 17.66 0.47 -9.72
N GLN A 27 18.57 1.42 -9.95
CA GLN A 27 19.95 1.14 -10.39
C GLN A 27 20.76 0.27 -9.42
N TYR A 28 20.33 0.15 -8.16
CA TYR A 28 20.97 -0.68 -7.14
C TYR A 28 20.44 -2.11 -7.13
N GLY A 29 19.48 -2.44 -8.01
CA GLY A 29 18.96 -3.80 -8.17
C GLY A 29 17.90 -4.20 -7.13
N HIS A 30 17.36 -3.23 -6.38
CA HIS A 30 16.28 -3.44 -5.43
C HIS A 30 15.08 -2.58 -5.81
N MET A 31 13.91 -2.91 -5.25
CA MET A 31 12.72 -2.10 -5.42
C MET A 31 12.97 -0.66 -4.95
N ASN A 32 12.70 0.31 -5.81
CA ASN A 32 12.82 1.72 -5.48
C ASN A 32 11.87 2.08 -4.33
N ASN A 33 12.30 2.98 -3.44
CA ASN A 33 11.47 3.40 -2.31
C ASN A 33 10.14 4.05 -2.73
N VAL A 34 10.08 4.72 -3.88
CA VAL A 34 8.87 5.38 -4.39
C VAL A 34 7.79 4.36 -4.71
N ILE A 35 8.17 3.16 -5.16
CA ILE A 35 7.22 2.10 -5.54
C ILE A 35 6.44 1.60 -4.33
N HIS A 36 7.01 1.66 -3.13
CA HIS A 36 6.30 1.25 -1.90
C HIS A 36 5.02 2.07 -1.68
N TYR A 37 5.05 3.37 -1.98
CA TYR A 37 3.85 4.23 -1.86
C TYR A 37 2.77 3.85 -2.88
N SER A 38 3.17 3.49 -4.11
CA SER A 38 2.22 3.00 -5.12
C SER A 38 1.59 1.66 -4.71
N LEU A 39 2.37 0.77 -4.07
CA LEU A 39 1.83 -0.48 -3.53
C LEU A 39 0.83 -0.22 -2.40
N ILE A 40 1.17 0.67 -1.46
CA ILE A 40 0.26 1.04 -0.34
C ILE A 40 -1.07 1.58 -0.88
N ASP A 41 -1.02 2.52 -1.83
CA ASP A 41 -2.21 3.10 -2.45
C ASP A 41 -3.06 2.03 -3.15
N THR A 42 -2.41 1.10 -3.85
CA THR A 42 -3.10 -0.02 -4.53
C THR A 42 -3.78 -0.94 -3.53
N VAL A 43 -3.10 -1.36 -2.45
CA VAL A 43 -3.67 -2.25 -1.42
C VAL A 43 -4.87 -1.60 -0.73
N VAL A 44 -4.76 -0.32 -0.37
CA VAL A 44 -5.86 0.41 0.27
C VAL A 44 -7.04 0.58 -0.68
N THR A 45 -6.77 0.89 -1.94
CA THR A 45 -7.79 1.00 -2.99
C THR A 45 -8.50 -0.34 -3.19
N ASN A 46 -7.77 -1.44 -3.37
CA ASN A 46 -8.33 -2.78 -3.53
C ASN A 46 -9.17 -3.19 -2.31
N TRP A 47 -8.70 -2.89 -1.10
CA TRP A 47 -9.47 -3.16 0.12
C TRP A 47 -10.80 -2.40 0.12
N GLN A 48 -10.81 -1.10 -0.23
CA GLN A 48 -12.03 -0.31 -0.30
C GLN A 48 -13.03 -0.84 -1.34
N ILE A 49 -12.56 -1.27 -2.53
CA ILE A 49 -13.40 -1.94 -3.55
C ILE A 49 -14.05 -3.18 -2.95
N GLN A 50 -13.26 -4.04 -2.28
CA GLN A 50 -13.74 -5.28 -1.70
C GLN A 50 -14.79 -5.05 -0.59
N GLN A 51 -14.72 -3.92 0.12
CA GLN A 51 -15.73 -3.52 1.09
C GLN A 51 -16.96 -2.82 0.47
N GLY A 52 -16.97 -2.58 -0.85
CA GLY A 52 -18.04 -1.85 -1.53
C GLY A 52 -18.09 -0.36 -1.19
N LEU A 53 -16.97 0.22 -0.75
CA LEU A 53 -16.89 1.62 -0.31
C LEU A 53 -16.76 2.61 -1.48
N PHE A 54 -16.32 2.14 -2.65
CA PHE A 54 -16.39 2.91 -3.88
C PHE A 54 -16.73 2.04 -5.09
N ASP A 55 -17.40 2.65 -6.06
CA ASP A 55 -17.60 2.09 -7.40
C ASP A 55 -16.77 2.89 -8.43
N GLU A 56 -16.51 2.30 -9.60
CA GLU A 56 -15.78 2.96 -10.68
C GLU A 56 -16.54 4.19 -11.25
N SER A 57 -17.84 4.33 -10.96
CA SER A 57 -18.68 5.46 -11.38
C SER A 57 -18.59 6.70 -10.46
N GLY A 58 -17.91 6.58 -9.32
CA GLY A 58 -17.73 7.65 -8.35
C GLY A 58 -18.74 7.55 -7.21
N SER A 59 -18.29 7.02 -6.06
CA SER A 59 -19.04 7.04 -4.81
C SER A 59 -19.08 8.43 -4.17
N GLU A 60 -20.08 8.63 -3.31
CA GLU A 60 -20.25 9.82 -2.48
C GLU A 60 -19.14 9.98 -1.42
N PHE A 61 -18.47 8.88 -1.04
CA PHE A 61 -17.44 8.85 0.00
C PHE A 61 -16.11 8.32 -0.54
N ARG A 62 -15.02 9.07 -0.29
CA ARG A 62 -13.65 8.65 -0.61
C ARG A 62 -12.81 8.62 0.65
N PHE A 63 -12.22 7.47 0.96
CA PHE A 63 -11.24 7.38 2.04
C PHE A 63 -9.88 7.75 1.51
N LEU A 64 -9.22 8.66 2.21
CA LEU A 64 -7.90 9.15 1.86
C LEU A 64 -6.85 8.48 2.75
N VAL A 65 -5.75 8.08 2.15
CA VAL A 65 -4.53 7.73 2.88
C VAL A 65 -3.84 9.04 3.26
N VAL A 66 -4.11 9.53 4.48
CA VAL A 66 -3.59 10.83 4.95
C VAL A 66 -2.12 10.73 5.37
N GLU A 67 -1.67 9.54 5.75
CA GLU A 67 -0.28 9.24 6.09
C GLU A 67 0.08 7.84 5.59
N SER A 68 1.25 7.72 4.98
CA SER A 68 1.85 6.44 4.61
C SER A 68 3.36 6.51 4.84
N GLY A 69 3.94 5.42 5.33
CA GLY A 69 5.37 5.38 5.65
C GLY A 69 5.86 3.96 5.85
N CYS A 70 7.13 3.75 5.52
CA CYS A 70 7.87 2.54 5.85
C CYS A 70 8.75 2.87 7.07
N VAL A 71 8.43 2.31 8.24
CA VAL A 71 9.16 2.58 9.51
C VAL A 71 10.40 1.73 9.72
#